data_AF-A0A1A0DAU6-F1
#
_entry.id   AF-A0A1A0DAU6-F1
#
_cell.length_a   1.000
_cell.length_b   1.000
_cell.length_c   1.000
_cell.angle_alpha   90.00
_cell.angle_beta   90.00
_cell.angle_gamma   90.00
#
_symmetry.space_group_name_H-M   'P 1'
#
loop_
_entity.id
_entity.type
_entity.pdbx_description
1 polymer ?
#
loop_
_entity_poly.entity_id
_entity_poly.type
_entity_poly.pdbx_seq_one_letter_code
_entity_poly.pdbx_strand_id
1 'polypeptide(L)'
;MGKASRDKGARRERQIVGLHLEAGVHAERVPLSGAMQFRNTASTDVDVYARGRAEAPFVCEVKARVNGKGFKTLEAWLGNADALFLIRDRQQPLVVLPWERWKEIISPK
;
A
#
# COMPACT_ATOMS: atom_id res chain seq x y z
N MET A 1 -14.00 11.76 -13.71
CA MET A 1 -12.72 11.67 -12.99
C MET A 1 -11.57 11.72 -13.99
N GLY A 2 -10.74 12.78 -13.97
CA GLY A 2 -9.84 13.13 -15.09
C GLY A 2 -8.55 12.29 -15.22
N LYS A 3 -7.94 12.30 -16.41
CA LYS A 3 -6.66 11.64 -16.74
C LYS A 3 -5.53 12.01 -15.76
N ALA A 4 -5.39 13.31 -15.45
CA ALA A 4 -4.37 13.79 -14.53
C ALA A 4 -4.44 13.19 -13.12
N SER A 5 -5.66 12.93 -12.61
CA SER A 5 -5.85 12.29 -11.30
C SER A 5 -5.42 10.83 -11.32
N ARG A 6 -5.74 10.10 -12.39
CA ARG A 6 -5.32 8.70 -12.58
C ARG A 6 -3.80 8.59 -12.72
N ASP A 7 -3.20 9.45 -13.53
CA ASP A 7 -1.75 9.49 -13.71
C ASP A 7 -1.03 9.82 -12.40
N LYS A 8 -1.60 10.72 -11.58
CA LYS A 8 -1.07 11.03 -10.25
C LYS A 8 -1.10 9.81 -9.33
N GLY A 9 -2.22 9.07 -9.27
CA GLY A 9 -2.31 7.82 -8.49
C GLY A 9 -1.26 6.81 -8.93
N ALA A 10 -1.22 6.52 -10.23
CA ALA A 10 -0.29 5.55 -10.79
C ALA A 10 1.20 5.93 -10.61
N ARG A 11 1.54 7.23 -10.52
CA ARG A 11 2.90 7.66 -10.16
C ARG A 11 3.25 7.36 -8.70
N ARG A 12 2.29 7.53 -7.79
CA ARG A 12 2.48 7.29 -6.36
C ARG A 12 2.57 5.81 -6.04
N GLU A 13 1.76 4.99 -6.70
CA GLU A 13 1.86 3.53 -6.60
C GLU A 13 3.23 3.03 -7.10
N ARG A 14 3.70 3.52 -8.24
CA ARG A 14 5.06 3.20 -8.75
C ARG A 14 6.17 3.66 -7.80
N GLN A 15 6.01 4.82 -7.16
CA GLN A 15 6.95 5.29 -6.15
C GLN A 15 7.06 4.30 -4.98
N ILE A 16 5.92 3.81 -4.46
CA ILE A 16 5.92 2.82 -3.39
C ILE A 16 6.58 1.51 -3.83
N VAL A 17 6.26 1.00 -5.02
CA VAL A 17 6.91 -0.20 -5.56
C VAL A 17 8.43 0.01 -5.67
N GLY A 18 8.88 1.14 -6.23
CA GLY A 18 10.30 1.45 -6.36
C GLY A 18 11.05 1.44 -5.03
N LEU A 19 10.49 2.07 -3.98
CA LEU A 19 11.09 2.10 -2.65
C LEU A 19 11.28 0.69 -2.04
N HIS A 20 10.33 -0.23 -2.28
CA HIS A 20 10.48 -1.61 -1.81
C HIS A 20 11.56 -2.35 -2.58
N LEU A 21 11.57 -2.21 -3.91
CA LEU A 21 12.59 -2.86 -4.76
C LEU A 21 14.00 -2.36 -4.42
N GLU A 22 14.17 -1.07 -4.16
CA GLU A 22 15.43 -0.47 -3.68
C GLU A 22 15.87 -1.05 -2.32
N ALA A 23 14.90 -1.38 -1.45
CA ALA A 23 15.15 -2.06 -0.18
C ALA A 23 15.34 -3.59 -0.31
N GLY A 24 15.35 -4.14 -1.52
CA GLY A 24 15.46 -5.58 -1.77
C GLY A 24 14.18 -6.37 -1.47
N VAL A 25 13.05 -5.68 -1.25
CA VAL A 25 11.73 -6.28 -1.00
C VAL A 25 10.93 -6.29 -2.30
N HIS A 26 10.41 -7.44 -2.69
CA HIS A 26 9.56 -7.50 -3.87
C HIS A 26 8.21 -6.82 -3.62
N ALA A 27 7.77 -6.00 -4.56
CA ALA A 27 6.45 -5.38 -4.58
C ALA A 27 5.96 -5.20 -6.02
N GLU A 28 4.64 -5.14 -6.20
CA GLU A 28 4.00 -4.90 -7.49
C GLU A 28 2.69 -4.11 -7.35
N ARG A 29 2.26 -3.47 -8.43
CA ARG A 29 0.97 -2.77 -8.46
C ARG A 29 -0.14 -3.77 -8.73
N VAL A 30 -1.25 -3.65 -8.02
CA VAL A 30 -2.44 -4.46 -8.29
C VAL A 30 -3.03 -4.03 -9.65
N PRO A 31 -3.26 -4.96 -10.59
CA PRO A 31 -3.85 -4.61 -11.89
C PRO A 31 -5.27 -4.07 -11.73
N LEU A 32 -5.60 -2.99 -12.47
CA LEU A 32 -6.92 -2.34 -12.45
C LEU A 32 -8.07 -3.18 -13.03
N SER A 33 -7.76 -4.32 -13.65
CA SER A 33 -8.75 -5.30 -14.09
C SER A 33 -8.87 -6.34 -12.98
N GLY A 34 -10.04 -6.49 -12.35
CA GLY A 34 -10.34 -7.41 -11.24
C GLY A 34 -10.13 -8.91 -11.54
N ALA A 35 -8.94 -9.26 -12.02
CA ALA A 35 -8.47 -10.58 -12.40
C ALA A 35 -7.68 -11.25 -11.28
N MET A 36 -7.69 -10.70 -10.07
CA MET A 36 -7.23 -11.42 -8.88
C MET A 36 -8.42 -12.21 -8.33
N GLN A 37 -8.54 -13.47 -8.78
CA GLN A 37 -9.52 -14.45 -8.31
C GLN A 37 -9.34 -14.88 -6.85
N PHE A 38 -8.33 -14.36 -6.16
CA PHE A 38 -8.09 -14.64 -4.75
C PHE A 38 -8.14 -13.36 -3.94
N ARG A 39 -9.17 -13.31 -3.09
CA ARG A 39 -9.46 -12.31 -2.04
C ARG A 39 -10.29 -11.12 -2.53
N ASN A 40 -11.17 -10.64 -1.65
CA ASN A 40 -11.97 -9.41 -1.79
C ASN A 40 -11.07 -8.14 -1.77
N THR A 41 -9.99 -8.14 -2.56
CA THR A 41 -8.91 -7.14 -2.59
C THR A 41 -8.91 -6.31 -3.86
N ALA A 42 -9.99 -6.37 -4.63
CA ALA A 42 -10.20 -5.64 -5.89
C ALA A 42 -10.14 -4.10 -5.78
N SER A 43 -9.85 -3.55 -4.60
CA SER A 43 -9.79 -2.11 -4.32
C SER A 43 -8.49 -1.65 -3.67
N THR A 44 -7.41 -2.41 -3.79
CA THR A 44 -6.11 -2.06 -3.18
C THR A 44 -5.07 -1.75 -4.25
N ASP A 45 -4.01 -1.06 -3.87
CA ASP A 45 -3.13 -0.37 -4.81
C ASP A 45 -1.82 -1.13 -5.09
N VAL A 46 -1.21 -1.75 -4.06
CA VAL A 46 0.12 -2.36 -4.12
C VAL A 46 0.17 -3.64 -3.29
N ASP A 47 0.77 -4.69 -3.83
CA ASP A 47 1.13 -5.91 -3.11
C ASP A 47 2.61 -5.86 -2.70
N VAL A 48 2.90 -6.13 -1.42
CA VAL A 48 4.26 -6.11 -0.85
C VAL A 48 4.60 -7.46 -0.23
N TYR A 49 5.63 -8.12 -0.74
CA TYR A 49 6.08 -9.44 -0.26
C TYR A 49 7.04 -9.30 0.93
N ALA A 50 6.58 -8.66 2.01
CA ALA A 50 7.39 -8.31 3.18
C ALA A 50 8.03 -9.52 3.88
N ARG A 51 7.46 -10.73 3.74
CA ARG A 51 8.00 -11.98 4.31
C ARG A 51 8.71 -12.88 3.29
N GLY A 52 8.94 -12.37 2.08
CA GLY A 52 9.52 -13.10 0.95
C GLY A 52 8.48 -13.55 -0.08
N ARG A 53 8.94 -13.84 -1.30
CA ARG A 53 8.07 -14.17 -2.46
C ARG A 53 7.27 -15.47 -2.33
N ALA A 54 7.70 -16.38 -1.45
CA ALA A 54 7.01 -17.65 -1.23
C ALA A 54 5.77 -17.50 -0.33
N GLU A 55 5.61 -16.35 0.35
CA GLU A 55 4.46 -16.08 1.19
C GLU A 55 3.45 -15.15 0.51
N ALA A 56 2.22 -15.14 1.04
CA ALA A 56 1.21 -14.21 0.58
C ALA A 56 1.67 -12.75 0.80
N PRO A 57 1.42 -11.85 -0.18
CA PRO A 57 1.78 -10.45 -0.03
C PRO A 57 0.92 -9.77 1.04
N PHE A 58 1.47 -8.69 1.60
CA PHE A 58 0.71 -7.67 2.30
C PHE A 58 0.00 -6.83 1.25
N VAL A 59 -1.32 -6.73 1.40
CA VAL A 59 -2.15 -5.99 0.47
C VAL A 59 -2.28 -4.56 0.97
N CYS A 60 -1.84 -3.59 0.18
CA CYS A 60 -1.59 -2.24 0.67
C CYS A 60 -2.36 -1.15 -0.10
N GLU A 61 -2.77 -0.12 0.63
CA GLU A 61 -3.44 1.07 0.08
C GLU A 61 -2.46 2.25 0.00
N VAL A 62 -2.57 3.10 -1.03
CA VAL A 62 -1.74 4.30 -1.22
C VAL A 62 -2.60 5.56 -1.26
N LYS A 63 -2.42 6.46 -0.28
CA LYS A 63 -3.07 7.77 -0.26
C LYS A 63 -2.08 8.91 -0.30
N ALA A 64 -2.10 9.66 -1.40
CA ALA A 64 -1.43 10.95 -1.49
C ALA A 64 -2.39 12.10 -1.14
N ARG A 65 -2.15 12.79 -0.03
CA ARG A 65 -3.01 13.87 0.48
C ARG A 65 -2.19 14.99 1.10
N VAL A 66 -2.68 16.23 0.96
CA VAL A 66 -2.03 17.40 1.57
C VAL A 66 -2.40 17.52 3.05
N ASN A 67 -3.68 17.33 3.39
CA ASN A 67 -4.23 17.63 4.73
C ASN A 67 -5.02 16.46 5.36
N GLY A 68 -4.54 15.22 5.28
CA GLY A 68 -5.15 14.08 5.99
C GLY A 68 -4.87 14.14 7.50
N LYS A 69 -5.88 14.01 8.36
CA LYS A 69 -5.72 14.06 9.82
C LYS A 69 -6.74 13.21 10.57
N GLY A 70 -6.32 12.71 11.75
CA GLY A 70 -7.17 12.00 12.72
C GLY A 70 -7.34 10.50 12.45
N PHE A 71 -7.47 9.72 13.53
CA PHE A 71 -7.55 8.25 13.47
C PHE A 71 -8.69 7.74 12.59
N LYS A 72 -9.91 8.27 12.75
CA LYS A 72 -11.07 7.87 11.93
C LYS A 72 -10.83 7.96 10.42
N THR A 73 -10.08 8.98 9.97
CA THR A 73 -9.74 9.12 8.54
C THR A 73 -8.70 8.10 8.12
N LEU A 74 -7.70 7.83 8.96
CA LEU A 74 -6.69 6.81 8.68
C LEU A 74 -7.32 5.41 8.62
N GLU A 75 -8.19 5.07 9.56
CA GLU A 75 -8.93 3.80 9.60
C GLU A 75 -9.84 3.65 8.39
N ALA A 76 -10.57 4.70 8.01
CA ALA A 76 -11.42 4.68 6.82
C ALA A 76 -10.62 4.50 5.52
N TRP A 77 -9.42 5.05 5.43
CA TRP A 77 -8.54 4.84 4.27
C TRP A 77 -7.85 3.49 4.28
N LEU A 78 -7.45 2.99 5.45
CA LEU A 78 -6.86 1.67 5.60
C LEU A 78 -7.88 0.60 5.22
N GLY A 79 -9.14 0.73 5.65
CA GLY A 79 -10.19 -0.24 5.38
C GLY A 79 -9.75 -1.65 5.77
N ASN A 80 -9.72 -2.55 4.79
CA ASN A 80 -9.29 -3.94 4.97
C ASN A 80 -7.85 -4.21 4.49
N ALA A 81 -7.09 -3.17 4.12
CA ALA A 81 -5.70 -3.31 3.71
C ALA A 81 -4.82 -3.65 4.92
N ASP A 82 -3.72 -4.37 4.67
CA ASP A 82 -2.74 -4.74 5.67
C ASP A 82 -1.85 -3.56 6.07
N ALA A 83 -1.66 -2.61 5.15
CA ALA A 83 -0.96 -1.36 5.41
C ALA A 83 -1.50 -0.21 4.55
N LEU A 84 -1.34 1.01 5.07
CA LEU A 84 -1.66 2.25 4.38
C LEU A 84 -0.40 3.10 4.23
N PHE A 85 -0.01 3.37 2.98
CA PHE A 85 1.06 4.30 2.63
C PHE A 85 0.51 5.71 2.44
N LEU A 86 1.00 6.65 3.26
CA LEU A 86 0.60 8.06 3.24
C LEU A 86 1.72 8.91 2.63
N ILE A 87 1.41 9.59 1.54
CA ILE A 87 2.38 10.43 0.83
C ILE A 87 1.96 11.89 0.91
N ARG A 88 2.77 12.69 1.61
CA ARG A 88 2.70 14.15 1.60
C ARG A 88 3.62 14.71 0.53
N ASP A 89 3.36 15.95 0.11
CA ASP A 89 4.18 16.59 -0.91
C ASP A 89 5.64 16.73 -0.44
N ARG A 90 6.58 16.25 -1.27
CA ARG A 90 8.04 16.32 -1.03
C ARG A 90 8.50 15.73 0.32
N GLN A 91 7.78 14.76 0.86
CA GLN A 91 8.16 14.05 2.09
C GLN A 91 8.32 12.55 1.83
N GLN A 92 9.10 11.88 2.66
CA GLN A 92 9.14 10.41 2.66
C GLN A 92 7.74 9.86 3.02
N PRO A 93 7.32 8.72 2.42
CA PRO A 93 6.06 8.08 2.77
C PRO A 93 6.04 7.66 4.25
N LEU A 94 4.88 7.81 4.89
CA LEU A 94 4.60 7.20 6.20
C LEU A 94 3.81 5.92 5.99
N VAL A 95 4.10 4.89 6.79
CA VAL A 95 3.38 3.62 6.78
C VAL A 95 2.54 3.49 8.04
N VAL A 96 1.25 3.21 7.88
CA VAL A 96 0.35 2.85 8.99
C VAL A 96 0.04 1.36 8.88
N LEU A 97 0.23 0.63 9.96
CA LEU A 97 -0.12 -0.79 10.07
C LEU A 97 -1.03 -1.01 11.29
N PRO A 98 -2.03 -1.90 11.20
CA PRO A 98 -2.60 -2.54 12.39
C PRO A 98 -1.50 -3.22 13.22
N TRP A 99 -1.69 -3.27 14.53
CA TRP A 99 -0.73 -3.88 15.44
C TRP A 99 -0.38 -5.33 15.06
N GLU A 100 -1.37 -6.14 14.70
CA GLU A 100 -1.14 -7.54 14.31
C GLU A 100 -0.25 -7.66 13.07
N ARG A 101 -0.44 -6.78 12.08
CA ARG A 101 0.40 -6.76 10.87
C ARG A 101 1.82 -6.30 11.15
N TRP A 102 1.99 -5.34 12.05
CA TRP A 102 3.31 -4.96 12.54
C TRP A 102 3.99 -6.13 13.27
N LYS A 103 3.26 -6.79 14.17
CA LYS A 103 3.73 -7.95 14.94
C LYS A 103 4.18 -9.09 14.01
N GLU A 104 3.45 -9.37 12.93
CA GLU A 104 3.85 -10.37 11.91
C GLU A 104 5.20 -10.06 11.26
N ILE A 105 5.61 -8.79 11.16
CA ILE A 105 6.87 -8.38 10.55
C ILE A 105 8.03 -8.51 11.55
N ILE A 106 7.80 -8.10 12.80
CA ILE A 106 8.87 -8.06 13.82
C ILE A 106 9.04 -9.36 14.59
N SER A 107 8.07 -10.27 14.51
CA SER A 107 8.18 -11.57 15.18
C SER A 107 9.20 -12.44 14.43
N PRO A 108 10.12 -13.11 15.14
CA PRO A 108 11.01 -14.08 14.52
C PRO A 108 10.18 -15.21 13.88
N LYS A 109 10.66 -15.72 12.73
CA LYS A 109 10.11 -16.93 12.11
C LYS A 109 10.43 -18.16 12.95
#